data_AF-A0A959AND6-F1
#
_entry.id   AF-A0A959AND6-F1
#
_cell.length_a   1.000
_cell.length_b   1.000
_cell.length_c   1.000
_cell.angle_alpha   90.00
_cell.angle_beta   90.00
_cell.angle_gamma   90.00
#
_symmetry.space_group_name_H-M   'P 1'
#
loop_
_entity.id
_entity.type
_entity.pdbx_description
1 polymer ?
#
loop_
_entity_poly.entity_id
_entity_poly.type
_entity_poly.pdbx_seq_one_letter_code
_entity_poly.pdbx_strand_id
1 'polypeptide(L)'
;ATNGIVRKSTTVNGFSTNDNVKFNSSGGSNIWDRNKYLNIWVCNLSGGLLGYAQFPGGPASTDGVVCDYAYFGTINSTPPFHLGRTATHEVGHWLNCYHIWGDDGSSCSGSDLVSDTPNQADENYGCPSFPTISCSNGPNGDMFMNYMDYTDDACMNVFTTGQKSRMQSLFSPGGARNALLSSPGCEPGGGGGCDTPGGLSASSIT
;
A
#
# COMPACT_ATOMS: atom_id res chain seq x y z
N ALA A 1 -5.62 22.87 14.15
CA ALA A 1 -4.94 21.59 13.86
C ALA A 1 -5.90 20.69 13.11
N THR A 2 -5.42 19.89 12.15
CA THR A 2 -6.20 18.82 11.51
C THR A 2 -6.08 17.54 12.33
N ASN A 3 -7.05 16.63 12.25
CA ASN A 3 -6.97 15.30 12.84
C ASN A 3 -6.38 14.25 11.88
N GLY A 4 -5.88 14.67 10.71
CA GLY A 4 -5.31 13.77 9.70
C GLY A 4 -6.35 13.08 8.81
N ILE A 5 -7.65 13.36 8.98
CA ILE A 5 -8.72 12.62 8.29
C ILE A 5 -9.68 13.58 7.58
N VAL A 6 -9.82 13.40 6.28
CA VAL A 6 -10.89 14.03 5.49
C VAL A 6 -11.99 13.00 5.25
N ARG A 7 -13.21 13.29 5.72
CA ARG A 7 -14.41 12.51 5.38
C ARG A 7 -15.22 13.26 4.34
N LYS A 8 -15.39 12.68 3.16
CA LYS A 8 -16.13 13.29 2.06
C LYS A 8 -17.25 12.38 1.59
N SER A 9 -18.49 12.90 1.67
CA SER A 9 -19.65 12.25 1.08
C SER A 9 -19.61 12.36 -0.45
N THR A 10 -20.08 11.32 -1.14
CA THR A 10 -20.09 11.24 -2.60
C THR A 10 -21.32 10.48 -3.08
N THR A 11 -21.78 10.79 -4.30
CA THR A 11 -22.82 10.05 -5.01
C THR A 11 -22.24 9.04 -6.01
N VAL A 12 -20.91 8.96 -6.11
CA VAL A 12 -20.22 7.98 -6.95
C VAL A 12 -20.34 6.61 -6.28
N ASN A 13 -20.97 5.66 -6.99
CA ASN A 13 -21.22 4.33 -6.45
C ASN A 13 -19.96 3.47 -6.32
N GLY A 14 -18.93 3.75 -7.11
CA GLY A 14 -17.64 3.07 -7.03
C GLY A 14 -16.58 3.76 -7.88
N PHE A 15 -15.33 3.70 -7.43
CA PHE A 15 -14.16 4.21 -8.13
C PHE A 15 -13.40 3.06 -8.80
N SER A 16 -12.45 3.42 -9.67
CA SER A 16 -11.52 2.49 -10.33
C SER A 16 -10.10 3.07 -10.28
N THR A 17 -9.16 2.44 -10.99
CA THR A 17 -7.75 2.87 -11.09
C THR A 17 -7.54 4.14 -11.93
N ASN A 18 -8.59 4.83 -12.36
CA ASN A 18 -8.51 6.05 -13.15
C ASN A 18 -8.29 7.34 -12.34
N ASP A 19 -7.98 7.21 -11.05
CA ASP A 19 -7.69 8.31 -10.12
C ASP A 19 -8.83 9.30 -9.85
N ASN A 20 -10.07 9.03 -10.27
CA ASN A 20 -11.21 9.88 -9.96
C ASN A 20 -11.43 10.09 -8.45
N VAL A 21 -11.04 9.13 -7.60
CA VAL A 21 -11.11 9.28 -6.13
C VAL A 21 -10.17 10.37 -5.59
N LYS A 22 -9.14 10.74 -6.36
CA LYS A 22 -8.12 11.71 -5.97
C LYS A 22 -8.48 13.16 -6.33
N PHE A 23 -9.67 13.41 -6.86
CA PHE A 23 -10.11 14.76 -7.26
C PHE A 23 -11.50 15.12 -6.75
N ASN A 24 -11.63 16.35 -6.26
CA ASN A 24 -12.90 16.91 -5.82
C ASN A 24 -13.95 16.99 -6.94
N SER A 25 -13.52 17.27 -8.17
CA SER A 25 -14.37 17.42 -9.35
C SER A 25 -15.06 16.13 -9.80
N SER A 26 -14.53 14.97 -9.40
CA SER A 26 -15.05 13.64 -9.73
C SER A 26 -15.64 12.93 -8.50
N GLY A 27 -16.01 13.68 -7.46
CA GLY A 27 -16.62 13.13 -6.24
C GLY A 27 -15.62 12.50 -5.25
N GLY A 28 -14.33 12.51 -5.56
CA GLY A 28 -13.23 12.12 -4.67
C GLY A 28 -12.71 13.27 -3.82
N SER A 29 -11.52 13.17 -3.21
CA SER A 29 -10.89 14.25 -2.44
C SER A 29 -9.54 14.61 -3.02
N ASN A 30 -9.26 15.91 -3.19
CA ASN A 30 -7.93 16.36 -3.58
C ASN A 30 -6.88 15.93 -2.54
N ILE A 31 -5.69 15.65 -3.04
CA ILE A 31 -4.50 15.30 -2.26
C ILE A 31 -4.05 16.45 -1.32
N TRP A 32 -3.48 16.13 -0.17
CA TRP A 32 -2.62 17.05 0.60
C TRP A 32 -1.22 17.08 -0.01
N ASP A 33 -0.41 18.11 0.29
CA ASP A 33 0.94 18.24 -0.26
C ASP A 33 1.77 16.94 -0.09
N ARG A 34 2.05 16.24 -1.19
CA ARG A 34 2.75 14.94 -1.20
C ARG A 34 4.16 15.00 -0.62
N ASN A 35 4.76 16.18 -0.58
CA ASN A 35 6.08 16.38 0.02
C ASN A 35 6.02 16.42 1.56
N LYS A 36 4.81 16.44 2.12
CA LYS A 36 4.56 16.48 3.57
C LYS A 36 3.74 15.29 4.06
N TYR A 37 2.95 14.66 3.19
CA TYR A 37 2.03 13.60 3.59
C TYR A 37 2.07 12.43 2.60
N LEU A 38 2.01 11.21 3.13
CA LEU A 38 1.46 10.08 2.40
C LEU A 38 -0.07 10.24 2.37
N ASN A 39 -0.64 10.23 1.18
CA ASN A 39 -2.09 10.32 1.01
C ASN A 39 -2.65 8.91 0.81
N ILE A 40 -3.64 8.57 1.63
CA ILE A 40 -4.35 7.30 1.59
C ILE A 40 -5.83 7.59 1.37
N TRP A 41 -6.36 7.20 0.23
CA TRP A 41 -7.81 7.25 -0.01
C TRP A 41 -8.42 5.90 0.35
N VAL A 42 -9.55 5.95 1.05
CA VAL A 42 -10.34 4.76 1.38
C VAL A 42 -11.73 4.98 0.78
N CYS A 43 -12.14 4.10 -0.14
CA CYS A 43 -13.39 4.28 -0.90
C CYS A 43 -13.98 2.92 -1.33
N ASN A 44 -15.15 2.94 -1.97
CA ASN A 44 -15.68 1.74 -2.64
C ASN A 44 -14.97 1.59 -4.00
N LEU A 45 -14.13 0.57 -4.15
CA LEU A 45 -13.46 0.21 -5.40
C LEU A 45 -14.28 -0.84 -6.15
N SER A 46 -14.50 -0.58 -7.44
CA SER A 46 -15.24 -1.48 -8.31
C SER A 46 -14.36 -2.62 -8.82
N GLY A 47 -14.98 -3.72 -9.23
CA GLY A 47 -14.30 -4.79 -9.99
C GLY A 47 -13.49 -5.76 -9.13
N GLY A 48 -13.65 -5.75 -7.80
CA GLY A 48 -12.96 -6.66 -6.90
C GLY A 48 -11.52 -6.25 -6.55
N LEU A 49 -11.12 -5.02 -6.90
CA LEU A 49 -9.81 -4.47 -6.57
C LEU A 49 -9.70 -4.17 -5.07
N LEU A 50 -8.63 -4.64 -4.42
CA LEU A 50 -8.39 -4.37 -3.00
C LEU A 50 -7.73 -3.00 -2.77
N GLY A 51 -6.83 -2.61 -3.66
CA GLY A 51 -6.10 -1.36 -3.58
C GLY A 51 -5.29 -1.09 -4.85
N TYR A 52 -4.72 0.10 -4.93
CA TYR A 52 -3.71 0.44 -5.92
C TYR A 52 -2.84 1.60 -5.43
N ALA A 53 -1.61 1.68 -5.95
CA ALA A 53 -0.66 2.72 -5.62
C ALA A 53 -0.15 3.47 -6.85
N GLN A 54 0.34 4.69 -6.64
CA GLN A 54 1.19 5.37 -7.60
C GLN A 54 2.66 5.20 -7.20
N PHE A 55 3.46 4.60 -8.09
CA PHE A 55 4.92 4.54 -7.95
C PHE A 55 5.56 5.94 -7.91
N PRO A 56 6.77 6.07 -7.34
CA PRO A 56 7.54 7.31 -7.42
C PRO A 56 7.78 7.78 -8.86
N GLY A 57 7.86 9.10 -9.06
CA GLY A 57 8.02 9.72 -10.38
C GLY A 57 6.72 10.06 -11.10
N GLY A 58 5.57 9.54 -10.65
CA GLY A 58 4.27 9.93 -11.16
C GLY A 58 3.82 11.35 -10.80
N PRO A 59 2.69 11.83 -11.37
CA PRO A 59 2.17 13.17 -11.14
C PRO A 59 1.91 13.48 -9.66
N ALA A 60 2.17 14.72 -9.25
CA ALA A 60 2.03 15.11 -7.86
C ALA A 60 0.58 15.11 -7.37
N SER A 61 -0.39 15.38 -8.24
CA SER A 61 -1.82 15.48 -7.91
C SER A 61 -2.45 14.13 -7.55
N THR A 62 -1.81 13.01 -7.92
CA THR A 62 -2.35 11.65 -7.78
C THR A 62 -1.43 10.74 -6.97
N ASP A 63 -0.38 11.29 -6.35
CA ASP A 63 0.56 10.51 -5.56
C ASP A 63 -0.08 9.95 -4.27
N GLY A 64 0.15 8.68 -3.99
CA GLY A 64 -0.36 8.00 -2.80
C GLY A 64 -0.93 6.63 -3.12
N VAL A 65 -1.74 6.13 -2.19
CA VAL A 65 -2.33 4.79 -2.23
C VAL A 65 -3.84 4.89 -2.06
N VAL A 66 -4.56 3.97 -2.68
CA VAL A 66 -6.01 3.83 -2.54
C VAL A 66 -6.31 2.42 -2.08
N CYS A 67 -7.15 2.28 -1.07
CA CYS A 67 -7.65 0.98 -0.61
C CYS A 67 -9.17 0.95 -0.68
N ASP A 68 -9.72 -0.22 -0.96
CA ASP A 68 -11.13 -0.48 -0.74
C ASP A 68 -11.43 -0.45 0.77
N TYR A 69 -12.55 0.16 1.14
CA TYR A 69 -12.95 0.28 2.55
C TYR A 69 -13.16 -1.08 3.23
N ALA A 70 -13.54 -2.12 2.50
CA ALA A 70 -13.76 -3.46 3.03
C ALA A 70 -12.44 -4.16 3.41
N TYR A 71 -11.29 -3.71 2.88
CA TYR A 71 -9.98 -4.34 3.08
C TYR A 71 -8.94 -3.37 3.68
N PHE A 72 -9.42 -2.31 4.33
CA PHE A 72 -8.58 -1.34 5.02
C PHE A 72 -8.64 -1.49 6.54
N GLY A 73 -7.49 -1.51 7.20
CA GLY A 73 -7.37 -1.67 8.64
C GLY A 73 -7.67 -3.11 9.11
N THR A 74 -8.08 -3.24 10.38
CA THR A 74 -8.36 -4.53 11.04
C THR A 74 -9.71 -4.55 11.76
N ILE A 75 -10.49 -3.48 11.65
CA ILE A 75 -11.78 -3.30 12.32
C ILE A 75 -12.85 -3.22 11.25
N ASN A 76 -13.82 -4.14 11.29
CA ASN A 76 -14.87 -4.29 10.27
C ASN A 76 -14.34 -4.52 8.84
N SER A 77 -13.12 -5.05 8.73
CA SER A 77 -12.51 -5.47 7.47
C SER A 77 -12.91 -6.92 7.13
N THR A 78 -12.94 -7.28 5.85
CA THR A 78 -13.51 -8.52 5.33
C THR A 78 -12.45 -9.59 5.11
N PRO A 79 -12.55 -10.78 5.75
CA PRO A 79 -11.65 -11.90 5.45
C PRO A 79 -11.74 -12.36 3.99
N PRO A 80 -10.64 -12.83 3.38
CA PRO A 80 -9.34 -13.08 4.01
C PRO A 80 -8.46 -11.82 4.21
N PHE A 81 -8.80 -10.68 3.58
CA PHE A 81 -7.98 -9.46 3.58
C PHE A 81 -8.36 -8.48 4.71
N HIS A 82 -8.23 -8.93 5.97
CA HIS A 82 -8.76 -8.25 7.15
C HIS A 82 -7.72 -7.91 8.22
N LEU A 83 -6.43 -8.01 7.90
CA LEU A 83 -5.33 -7.74 8.82
C LEU A 83 -4.47 -6.55 8.36
N GLY A 84 -4.96 -5.79 7.37
CA GLY A 84 -4.37 -4.55 6.87
C GLY A 84 -3.20 -4.74 5.89
N ARG A 85 -3.06 -5.93 5.28
CA ARG A 85 -1.87 -6.19 4.42
C ARG A 85 -2.04 -5.60 3.03
N THR A 86 -3.26 -5.39 2.55
CA THR A 86 -3.52 -4.54 1.37
C THR A 86 -2.82 -3.19 1.48
N ALA A 87 -3.00 -2.44 2.57
CA ALA A 87 -2.33 -1.15 2.74
C ALA A 87 -0.80 -1.29 2.84
N THR A 88 -0.31 -2.39 3.42
CA THR A 88 1.14 -2.66 3.52
C THR A 88 1.74 -2.90 2.13
N HIS A 89 1.06 -3.69 1.30
CA HIS A 89 1.40 -3.98 -0.09
C HIS A 89 1.42 -2.70 -0.94
N GLU A 90 0.32 -1.92 -0.92
CA GLU A 90 0.24 -0.67 -1.69
C GLU A 90 1.29 0.37 -1.26
N VAL A 91 1.57 0.46 0.04
CA VAL A 91 2.64 1.35 0.53
C VAL A 91 4.01 0.83 0.08
N GLY A 92 4.21 -0.48 -0.07
CA GLY A 92 5.38 -1.06 -0.72
C GLY A 92 5.58 -0.53 -2.14
N HIS A 93 4.53 -0.55 -2.98
CA HIS A 93 4.58 0.06 -4.32
C HIS A 93 4.86 1.57 -4.28
N TRP A 94 4.20 2.32 -3.40
CA TRP A 94 4.47 3.75 -3.21
C TRP A 94 5.92 4.03 -2.77
N LEU A 95 6.56 3.05 -2.12
CA LEU A 95 7.98 3.00 -1.74
C LEU A 95 8.88 2.24 -2.74
N ASN A 96 8.45 2.07 -4.00
CA ASN A 96 9.26 1.53 -5.10
C ASN A 96 9.62 0.03 -5.02
N CYS A 97 8.79 -0.76 -4.32
CA CYS A 97 8.79 -2.21 -4.43
C CYS A 97 7.85 -2.66 -5.56
N TYR A 98 8.31 -3.61 -6.36
CA TYR A 98 7.49 -4.28 -7.38
C TYR A 98 6.94 -5.59 -6.82
N HIS A 99 5.99 -6.17 -7.55
CA HIS A 99 5.54 -7.54 -7.30
C HIS A 99 6.71 -8.52 -7.42
N ILE A 100 6.78 -9.50 -6.51
CA ILE A 100 7.96 -10.38 -6.42
C ILE A 100 8.13 -11.33 -7.61
N TRP A 101 7.06 -11.58 -8.36
CA TRP A 101 7.11 -12.39 -9.61
C TRP A 101 7.49 -11.56 -10.85
N GLY A 102 7.66 -10.24 -10.70
CA GLY A 102 8.19 -9.39 -11.77
C GLY A 102 7.21 -9.06 -12.90
N ASP A 103 5.91 -9.30 -12.73
CA ASP A 103 4.82 -8.89 -13.64
C ASP A 103 5.02 -9.35 -15.10
N ASP A 104 5.63 -10.52 -15.33
CA ASP A 104 5.93 -11.05 -16.66
C ASP A 104 5.02 -12.23 -17.10
N GLY A 105 3.89 -12.40 -16.42
CA GLY A 105 3.00 -13.54 -16.59
C GLY A 105 3.53 -14.74 -15.81
N SER A 106 3.54 -15.93 -16.42
CA SER A 106 4.08 -17.16 -15.82
C SER A 106 5.53 -17.44 -16.24
N SER A 107 6.29 -16.40 -16.57
CA SER A 107 7.64 -16.49 -17.11
C SER A 107 8.66 -16.36 -15.98
N CYS A 108 9.96 -16.48 -16.30
CA CYS A 108 11.04 -16.38 -15.31
C CYS A 108 12.05 -15.32 -15.70
N SER A 109 11.62 -14.33 -16.48
CA SER A 109 12.47 -13.28 -17.08
C SER A 109 12.29 -11.92 -16.42
N GLY A 110 11.13 -11.72 -15.77
CA GLY A 110 10.79 -10.57 -14.96
C GLY A 110 11.69 -10.49 -13.73
N SER A 111 11.68 -9.33 -13.11
CA SER A 111 12.43 -9.10 -11.89
C SER A 111 11.79 -7.96 -11.12
N ASP A 112 11.67 -8.13 -9.80
CA ASP A 112 11.29 -7.08 -8.86
C ASP A 112 12.46 -6.13 -8.54
N LEU A 113 13.62 -6.37 -9.16
CA LEU A 113 14.88 -5.64 -8.97
C LEU A 113 15.40 -5.68 -7.53
N VAL A 114 15.15 -6.79 -6.83
CA VAL A 114 15.67 -7.10 -5.50
C VAL A 114 16.36 -8.47 -5.55
N SER A 115 17.62 -8.55 -5.11
CA SER A 115 18.39 -9.80 -5.26
C SER A 115 18.12 -10.84 -4.18
N ASP A 116 17.53 -10.45 -3.04
CA ASP A 116 17.22 -11.34 -1.92
C ASP A 116 15.76 -11.82 -1.89
N THR A 117 14.98 -11.50 -2.92
CA THR A 117 13.72 -12.16 -3.28
C THR A 117 14.03 -13.22 -4.36
N PRO A 118 13.70 -14.51 -4.12
CA PRO A 118 13.88 -15.54 -5.13
C PRO A 118 13.08 -15.23 -6.40
N ASN A 119 13.65 -15.52 -7.58
CA ASN A 119 12.91 -15.42 -8.83
C ASN A 119 11.67 -16.32 -8.77
N GLN A 120 10.51 -15.79 -9.15
CA GLN A 120 9.21 -16.43 -9.00
C GLN A 120 8.43 -16.33 -10.30
N ALA A 121 7.75 -17.41 -10.69
CA ALA A 121 7.12 -17.49 -12.00
C ALA A 121 5.83 -16.67 -12.12
N ASP A 122 5.00 -16.67 -11.10
CA ASP A 122 3.65 -16.08 -11.11
C ASP A 122 3.27 -15.67 -9.68
N GLU A 123 2.20 -14.91 -9.51
CA GLU A 123 1.67 -14.60 -8.19
C GLU A 123 1.18 -15.85 -7.43
N ASN A 124 1.28 -15.83 -6.10
CA ASN A 124 0.69 -16.83 -5.23
C ASN A 124 -0.57 -16.28 -4.56
N TYR A 125 -1.64 -17.07 -4.51
CA TYR A 125 -2.89 -16.74 -3.82
C TYR A 125 -3.17 -17.65 -2.62
N GLY A 126 -4.06 -17.20 -1.73
CA GLY A 126 -4.45 -17.97 -0.55
C GLY A 126 -3.28 -18.13 0.42
N CYS A 127 -3.11 -19.33 0.97
CA CYS A 127 -2.04 -19.67 1.91
C CYS A 127 -1.27 -20.91 1.43
N PRO A 128 -0.28 -20.74 0.52
CA PRO A 128 0.51 -21.85 0.00
C PRO A 128 1.25 -22.62 1.11
N SER A 129 1.55 -23.89 0.85
CA SER A 129 2.39 -24.71 1.73
C SER A 129 3.86 -24.56 1.36
N PHE A 130 4.72 -24.39 2.36
CA PHE A 130 6.15 -24.30 2.13
C PHE A 130 6.78 -25.69 1.88
N PRO A 131 7.64 -25.86 0.86
CA PRO A 131 7.99 -24.89 -0.19
C PRO A 131 7.03 -24.96 -1.41
N THR A 132 6.82 -23.81 -2.06
CA THR A 132 6.29 -23.72 -3.42
C THR A 132 7.46 -23.43 -4.35
N ILE A 133 7.79 -24.31 -5.29
CA ILE A 133 8.96 -24.13 -6.17
C ILE A 133 8.53 -23.65 -7.55
N SER A 134 9.13 -22.57 -8.02
CA SER A 134 9.01 -22.06 -9.39
C SER A 134 10.39 -21.61 -9.89
N CYS A 135 10.54 -21.23 -11.17
CA CYS A 135 11.76 -20.64 -11.74
C CYS A 135 13.13 -21.23 -11.30
N SER A 136 13.19 -22.54 -11.04
CA SER A 136 14.37 -23.23 -10.50
C SER A 136 14.92 -22.64 -9.18
N ASN A 137 14.07 -22.05 -8.33
CA ASN A 137 14.45 -21.43 -7.05
C ASN A 137 14.48 -22.40 -5.85
N GLY A 138 14.52 -23.71 -6.12
CA GLY A 138 14.63 -24.74 -5.09
C GLY A 138 15.99 -24.72 -4.35
N PRO A 139 16.05 -25.28 -3.13
CA PRO A 139 15.00 -26.06 -2.46
C PRO A 139 13.99 -25.21 -1.67
N ASN A 140 14.25 -23.91 -1.48
CA ASN A 140 13.45 -23.06 -0.60
C ASN A 140 12.18 -22.55 -1.26
N GLY A 141 12.17 -22.36 -2.59
CA GLY A 141 10.97 -21.96 -3.29
C GLY A 141 10.73 -20.44 -3.33
N ASP A 142 9.55 -20.11 -3.80
CA ASP A 142 8.93 -18.78 -3.81
C ASP A 142 8.83 -18.22 -2.38
N MET A 143 9.06 -16.92 -2.25
CA MET A 143 8.87 -16.22 -0.98
C MET A 143 7.43 -15.73 -0.85
N PHE A 144 6.45 -16.64 -0.95
CA PHE A 144 5.02 -16.30 -1.01
C PHE A 144 4.46 -15.58 0.23
N MET A 145 5.22 -15.58 1.34
CA MET A 145 4.91 -14.82 2.56
C MET A 145 5.38 -13.36 2.51
N ASN A 146 6.00 -12.92 1.41
CA ASN A 146 6.38 -11.53 1.22
C ASN A 146 5.14 -10.64 1.05
N TYR A 147 5.19 -9.42 1.56
CA TYR A 147 4.07 -8.47 1.40
C TYR A 147 3.81 -8.08 -0.06
N MET A 148 4.77 -8.27 -0.97
CA MET A 148 4.64 -7.96 -2.39
C MET A 148 4.24 -9.16 -3.27
N ASP A 149 3.78 -10.26 -2.66
CA ASP A 149 3.00 -11.31 -3.35
C ASP A 149 1.48 -11.01 -3.23
N TYR A 150 0.60 -11.92 -3.67
CA TYR A 150 -0.87 -11.79 -3.59
C TYR A 150 -1.54 -12.80 -2.64
N THR A 151 -0.78 -13.36 -1.70
CA THR A 151 -1.32 -14.28 -0.69
C THR A 151 -2.32 -13.60 0.25
N ASP A 152 -3.11 -14.41 0.96
CA ASP A 152 -4.03 -13.89 1.96
C ASP A 152 -3.26 -13.14 3.06
N ASP A 153 -3.89 -12.12 3.65
CA ASP A 153 -3.29 -11.29 4.70
C ASP A 153 -2.62 -12.10 5.83
N ALA A 154 -3.20 -13.26 6.20
CA ALA A 154 -2.70 -14.12 7.27
C ALA A 154 -1.39 -14.86 6.92
N CYS A 155 -1.04 -14.90 5.63
CA CYS A 155 0.10 -15.63 5.09
C CYS A 155 1.24 -14.73 4.64
N MET A 156 1.04 -13.41 4.65
CA MET A 156 2.10 -12.40 4.49
C MET A 156 2.69 -11.96 5.83
N ASN A 157 4.02 -11.84 5.91
CA ASN A 157 4.69 -11.39 7.14
C ASN A 157 6.04 -10.68 6.97
N VAL A 158 6.58 -10.53 5.75
CA VAL A 158 7.96 -10.04 5.61
C VAL A 158 8.19 -9.10 4.41
N PHE A 159 9.03 -8.09 4.64
CA PHE A 159 9.83 -7.43 3.60
C PHE A 159 11.29 -7.86 3.77
N THR A 160 12.02 -7.99 2.67
CA THR A 160 13.44 -8.36 2.69
C THR A 160 14.36 -7.17 3.00
N THR A 161 15.65 -7.45 3.20
CA THR A 161 16.65 -6.38 3.41
C THR A 161 16.89 -5.60 2.11
N GLY A 162 16.82 -6.26 0.95
CA GLY A 162 16.90 -5.63 -0.36
C GLY A 162 15.69 -4.72 -0.63
N GLN A 163 14.47 -5.17 -0.33
CA GLN A 163 13.27 -4.34 -0.41
C GLN A 163 13.39 -3.11 0.51
N LYS A 164 13.83 -3.29 1.77
CA LYS A 164 14.13 -2.17 2.68
C LYS A 164 15.10 -1.17 2.05
N SER A 165 16.17 -1.64 1.44
CA SER A 165 17.18 -0.77 0.81
C SER A 165 16.59 0.04 -0.34
N ARG A 166 15.73 -0.57 -1.18
CA ARG A 166 14.99 0.15 -2.23
C ARG A 166 14.09 1.23 -1.65
N MET A 167 13.29 0.91 -0.62
CA MET A 167 12.41 1.86 0.02
C MET A 167 13.18 3.05 0.62
N GLN A 168 14.26 2.78 1.35
CA GLN A 168 15.07 3.81 2.00
C GLN A 168 15.77 4.73 1.00
N SER A 169 16.14 4.23 -0.19
CA SER A 169 16.78 5.05 -1.22
C SER A 169 15.95 6.27 -1.65
N LEU A 170 14.62 6.20 -1.54
CA LEU A 170 13.72 7.31 -1.88
C LEU A 170 13.87 8.52 -0.94
N PHE A 171 14.37 8.30 0.26
CA PHE A 171 14.53 9.33 1.29
C PHE A 171 15.94 9.93 1.34
N SER A 172 16.90 9.34 0.62
CA SER A 172 18.25 9.91 0.46
C SER A 172 18.18 11.30 -0.22
N PRO A 173 19.20 12.17 -0.04
CA PRO A 173 19.25 13.46 -0.72
C PRO A 173 18.99 13.36 -2.22
N GLY A 174 18.02 14.13 -2.73
CA GLY A 174 17.58 14.08 -4.13
C GLY A 174 16.61 12.95 -4.47
N GLY A 175 16.30 12.05 -3.55
CA GLY A 175 15.30 11.00 -3.72
C GLY A 175 13.86 11.54 -3.75
N ALA A 176 12.97 10.81 -4.40
CA ALA A 176 11.58 11.23 -4.66
C ALA A 176 10.72 11.48 -3.41
N ARG A 177 11.16 11.00 -2.24
CA ARG A 177 10.48 11.11 -0.94
C ARG A 177 11.31 11.90 0.08
N ASN A 178 12.46 12.46 -0.31
CA ASN A 178 13.39 13.14 0.61
C ASN A 178 12.72 14.28 1.41
N ALA A 179 11.80 15.02 0.80
CA ALA A 179 11.08 16.12 1.45
C ALA A 179 10.23 15.69 2.65
N LEU A 180 9.80 14.42 2.72
CA LEU A 180 9.01 13.92 3.85
C LEU A 180 9.81 13.88 5.15
N LEU A 181 11.14 13.82 5.10
CA LEU A 181 12.00 13.84 6.27
C LEU A 181 11.95 15.15 7.05
N SER A 182 11.50 16.24 6.43
CA SER A 182 11.31 17.55 7.05
C SER A 182 9.83 17.95 7.16
N SER A 183 8.92 16.99 7.00
CA SER A 183 7.49 17.26 7.12
C SER A 183 7.14 17.66 8.56
N PRO A 184 6.45 18.80 8.76
CA PRO A 184 5.88 19.15 10.06
C PRO A 184 4.59 18.35 10.35
N GLY A 185 4.21 17.38 9.52
CA GLY A 185 2.95 16.64 9.67
C GLY A 185 2.86 15.83 10.97
N CYS A 186 4.01 15.46 11.56
CA CYS A 186 4.09 14.81 12.87
C CYS A 186 4.34 15.80 14.02
N GLU A 187 4.51 17.09 13.73
CA GLU A 187 4.58 18.11 14.76
C GLU A 187 3.14 18.41 15.20
N PRO A 188 2.80 18.17 16.48
CA PRO A 188 1.54 18.64 17.02
C PRO A 188 1.50 20.15 16.80
N GLY A 189 0.45 20.66 16.16
CA GLY A 189 0.23 22.10 16.10
C GLY A 189 0.10 22.66 17.51
N GLY A 190 1.22 23.03 18.13
CA GLY A 190 1.29 23.52 19.50
C GLY A 190 0.77 22.54 20.56
N GLY A 191 1.61 21.57 20.96
CA GLY A 191 1.52 20.90 22.26
C GLY A 191 0.72 19.60 22.31
N GLY A 192 1.42 18.50 22.61
CA GLY A 192 0.84 17.18 22.91
C GLY A 192 1.32 16.14 21.90
N GLY A 193 2.25 15.28 22.33
CA GLY A 193 2.93 14.30 21.48
C GLY A 193 2.00 13.33 20.75
N CYS A 194 2.61 12.45 19.94
CA CYS A 194 1.93 11.36 19.24
C CYS A 194 1.42 10.29 20.21
N ASP A 195 0.48 10.65 21.06
CA ASP A 195 -0.27 9.68 21.86
C ASP A 195 -1.42 9.11 21.03
N THR A 196 -1.74 7.86 21.29
CA THR A 196 -2.89 7.16 20.72
C THR A 196 -4.15 8.01 20.96
N PRO A 197 -5.00 8.28 19.95
CA PRO A 197 -6.24 9.03 20.17
C PRO A 197 -7.13 8.33 21.20
N GLY A 198 -7.15 8.84 22.43
CA GLY A 198 -8.12 8.42 23.45
C GLY A 198 -9.50 8.97 23.13
N GLY A 199 -10.55 8.16 23.31
CA GLY A 199 -11.95 8.61 23.26
C GLY A 199 -12.72 8.37 21.97
N LEU A 200 -12.18 7.63 21.00
CA LEU A 200 -12.96 7.16 19.85
C LEU A 200 -13.82 5.95 20.25
N SER A 201 -14.91 6.21 20.98
CA SER A 201 -16.01 5.26 21.02
C SER A 201 -16.72 5.28 19.66
N ALA A 202 -16.67 4.15 18.95
CA ALA A 202 -17.46 3.93 17.75
C ALA A 202 -18.92 3.72 18.18
N SER A 203 -19.64 4.81 18.44
CA SER A 203 -21.06 4.77 18.75
C SER A 203 -21.80 5.81 17.92
N SER A 204 -21.85 5.58 16.60
CA SER A 204 -22.96 5.96 15.72
C SER A 204 -22.53 5.84 14.25
N ILE A 205 -22.55 4.61 13.75
CA ILE A 205 -22.89 4.38 12.34
C ILE A 205 -24.15 3.51 12.41
N THR A 206 -25.29 4.16 12.28
CA THR A 206 -26.56 3.52 11.89
C THR A 206 -26.65 3.51 10.38
#